data_AF-A0A382KSU4-F1
#
_entry.id   AF-A0A382KSU4-F1
#
_cell.length_a   1.000
_cell.length_b   1.000
_cell.length_c   1.000
_cell.angle_alpha   90.00
_cell.angle_beta   90.00
_cell.angle_gamma   90.00
#
_symmetry.space_group_name_H-M   'P 1'
#
loop_
_entity.id
_entity.type
_entity.pdbx_description
1 polymer ?
#
loop_
_entity_poly.entity_id
_entity_poly.type
_entity_poly.pdbx_seq_one_letter_code
_entity_poly.pdbx_strand_id
1 'polypeptide(L)' 'MSRIVGIRLQGSGNVHYFDPGNLELSLLDTVMVETETGVKQGWVVVSPDQVVYSEIRGPLQSIIAKTSDLEG' A
#
# COMPACT_ATOMS: atom_id res chain seq x y z
N MET A 1 8.45 14.46 -3.56
CA MET A 1 8.69 13.72 -2.31
C MET A 1 8.06 12.36 -2.48
N SER A 2 8.86 11.30 -2.54
CA SER A 2 8.39 9.93 -2.71
C SER A 2 7.73 9.50 -1.40
N ARG A 3 6.39 9.44 -1.38
CA ARG A 3 5.62 8.94 -0.24
C ARG A 3 5.61 7.42 -0.33
N ILE A 4 5.75 6.70 0.78
CA ILE A 4 5.72 5.23 0.78
C ILE A 4 4.73 4.76 1.83
N VAL A 5 3.83 3.86 1.43
CA VAL A 5 2.89 3.25 2.37
C VAL A 5 3.25 1.81 2.64
N GLY A 6 3.06 1.38 3.89
CA GLY A 6 3.16 -0.02 4.27
C GLY A 6 1.78 -0.66 4.23
N ILE A 7 1.62 -1.68 3.38
CA ILE A 7 0.37 -2.41 3.19
C ILE A 7 0.55 -3.83 3.69
N ARG A 8 -0.35 -4.26 4.58
CA ARG A 8 -0.43 -5.64 5.04
C ARG A 8 -1.37 -6.42 4.14
N LEU A 9 -0.85 -7.44 3.44
CA LEU A 9 -1.65 -8.25 2.54
C LEU A 9 -2.54 -9.23 3.30
N GLN A 10 -3.80 -9.29 2.89
CA GLN A 10 -4.74 -10.31 3.35
C GLN A 10 -4.31 -11.67 2.77
N GLY A 11 -3.91 -12.59 3.64
CA GLY A 11 -3.50 -13.96 3.27
C GLY A 11 -2.10 -14.33 3.76
N SER A 12 -1.08 -13.55 3.42
CA SER A 12 0.31 -13.83 3.85
C SER A 12 0.69 -13.19 5.18
N GLY A 13 -0.06 -12.18 5.65
CA GLY A 13 0.19 -11.49 6.92
C GLY A 13 1.43 -10.60 6.95
N ASN A 14 2.27 -10.65 5.92
CA ASN A 14 3.45 -9.81 5.72
C ASN A 14 3.07 -8.38 5.29
N VAL A 15 3.87 -7.43 5.75
CA VAL A 15 3.78 -6.02 5.35
C VAL A 15 4.75 -5.79 4.21
N HIS A 16 4.24 -5.29 3.10
CA HIS A 16 5.01 -4.89 1.92
C HIS A 16 4.84 -3.39 1.71
N TYR A 17 5.87 -2.75 1.18
CA TYR A 17 5.86 -1.32 0.92
C TYR A 17 5.54 -1.04 -0.53
N PHE A 18 4.63 -0.10 -0.75
CA PHE A 18 4.15 0.27 -2.07
C PHE A 18 4.23 1.78 -2.26
N ASP A 19 4.37 2.17 -3.51
CA ASP A 19 4.26 3.57 -3.91
C ASP A 19 2.76 3.90 -4.10
N PRO A 20 2.20 4.83 -3.30
CA PRO A 20 0.84 5.30 -3.47
C PRO A 20 0.68 6.24 -4.66
N GLY A 21 1.78 6.69 -5.28
CA GLY A 21 1.77 7.70 -6.32
C GLY A 21 1.07 8.97 -5.86
N ASN A 22 -0.08 9.23 -6.46
CA ASN A 22 -0.94 10.38 -6.15
C ASN A 22 -2.21 10.00 -5.37
N LEU A 23 -2.31 8.76 -4.89
CA LEU A 23 -3.42 8.30 -4.06
C LEU A 23 -3.25 8.79 -2.62
N GLU A 24 -4.31 9.38 -2.07
CA GLU A 24 -4.37 9.74 -0.65
C GLU A 24 -4.88 8.54 0.16
N LEU A 25 -3.93 7.88 0.83
CA LEU A 25 -4.17 6.72 1.67
C LEU A 25 -3.94 7.07 3.14
N SER A 26 -4.86 6.67 3.99
CA SER A 26 -4.76 6.80 5.45
C SER A 26 -4.49 5.46 6.11
N LEU A 27 -4.09 5.46 7.38
CA LEU A 27 -4.05 4.23 8.17
C LEU A 27 -5.43 3.56 8.15
N LEU A 28 -5.42 2.23 8.10
CA LEU A 28 -6.61 1.37 8.02
C LEU A 28 -7.38 1.44 6.69
N ASP A 29 -6.95 2.26 5.71
CA ASP A 29 -7.53 2.21 4.37
C ASP A 29 -7.33 0.82 3.75
N THR A 30 -8.36 0.38 3.01
CA THR A 30 -8.29 -0.85 2.23
C THR A 30 -7.88 -0.53 0.81
N VAL A 31 -6.91 -1.27 0.30
CA VAL A 31 -6.32 -1.06 -1.02
C VAL A 31 -6.14 -2.38 -1.76
N MET A 32 -6.24 -2.32 -3.08
CA MET A 32 -5.89 -3.43 -3.96
C MET A 32 -4.51 -3.20 -4.55
N VAL A 33 -3.68 -4.23 -4.50
CA VAL A 33 -2.33 -4.24 -5.07
C VAL A 33 -2.16 -5.41 -6.05
N GLU A 34 -1.33 -5.21 -7.06
CA GLU A 34 -0.98 -6.27 -8.00
C GLU A 34 0.26 -7.01 -7.48
N THR A 35 0.12 -8.32 -7.31
CA THR A 35 1.24 -9.23 -6.97
C THR A 35 1.52 -10.14 -8.16
N GLU A 36 2.68 -10.80 -8.16
CA GLU A 36 3.01 -11.81 -9.19
C GLU A 36 1.96 -12.91 -9.32
N THR A 37 1.18 -13.16 -8.26
CA THR A 37 0.11 -14.16 -8.23
C THR A 37 -1.28 -13.62 -8.58
N GLY A 38 -1.39 -12.33 -8.91
CA GLY A 38 -2.65 -11.63 -9.19
C GLY A 38 -2.96 -10.51 -8.20
N VAL A 39 -4.17 -9.97 -8.29
CA VAL A 39 -4.65 -8.87 -7.43
C VAL A 39 -4.90 -9.38 -6.02
N LYS A 40 -4.33 -8.68 -5.03
CA LYS A 40 -4.57 -8.94 -3.61
C LYS A 40 -5.08 -7.71 -2.89
N GLN A 41 -5.96 -7.94 -1.93
CA GLN A 41 -6.43 -6.93 -1.01
C GLN A 41 -5.48 -6.83 0.18
N GLY A 42 -5.27 -5.61 0.66
CA GLY A 42 -4.51 -5.34 1.85
C GLY A 42 -4.99 -4.09 2.56
N TRP A 43 -4.40 -3.84 3.71
CA TRP A 43 -4.73 -2.68 4.55
C TRP A 43 -3.49 -1.85 4.80
N VAL A 44 -3.65 -0.54 4.79
CA VAL A 44 -2.58 0.39 5.11
C VAL A 44 -2.31 0.33 6.61
N VAL A 45 -1.13 -0.17 6.97
CA VAL A 45 -0.66 -0.28 8.35
C VAL A 45 0.47 0.70 8.66
N VAL A 46 1.02 1.36 7.64
CA VAL A 46 2.01 2.44 7.80
C VAL A 46 1.63 3.63 6.91
N SER A 47 1.51 4.80 7.52
CA SER A 47 1.16 6.06 6.84
C SER A 47 2.24 6.51 5.85
N PRO A 48 1.86 7.15 4.72
CA PRO A 48 2.79 7.68 3.72
C PRO A 48 3.76 8.74 4.26
N ASP A 49 3.38 9.40 5.35
CA ASP A 49 4.14 10.49 5.98
C ASP A 49 5.23 9.99 6.94
N GLN A 50 5.13 8.74 7.40
CA GLN A 50 6.04 8.17 8.40
C GLN A 50 7.23 7.40 7.81
N VAL A 51 7.29 7.22 6.49
CA VAL A 51 8.31 6.37 5.84
C VAL A 51 9.24 7.21 4.98
N VAL A 52 10.54 7.10 5.25
CA VAL A 52 11.59 7.76 4.46
C VAL A 52 12.06 6.80 3.36
N TYR A 53 11.98 7.22 2.09
CA TYR A 53 12.38 6.43 0.92
C TYR A 53 13.78 5.80 1.01
N SER A 54 14.72 6.42 1.74
CA SER A 54 16.08 5.89 1.92
C SER A 54 16.16 4.56 2.69
N GLU A 55 15.16 4.20 3.49
CA GLU A 55 15.16 2.92 4.22
C GLU A 55 14.66 1.75 3.38
N ILE A 56 14.08 2.02 2.20
CA ILE A 56 13.44 0.99 1.39
C ILE A 56 14.43 0.51 0.32
N ARG A 57 14.83 -0.76 0.45
CA ARG A 57 15.75 -1.44 -0.46
C ARG A 57 14.96 -2.33 -1.42
N GLY A 58 14.68 -1.84 -2.62
CA GLY A 58 14.10 -2.66 -3.69
C GLY A 58 13.14 -1.91 -4.61
N PRO A 59 12.70 -2.54 -5.71
CA PRO A 59 11.67 -1.98 -6.56
C PRO A 59 10.35 -1.89 -5.79
N LEU A 60 9.81 -0.67 -5.67
CA LEU A 60 8.48 -0.45 -5.10
C LEU A 60 7.44 -0.92 -6.11
N GLN A 61 6.48 -1.70 -5.63
CA GLN A 61 5.30 -2.04 -6.39
C GLN A 61 4.27 -0.91 -6.30
N SER A 62 3.43 -0.80 -7.31
CA SER A 62 2.37 0.22 -7.39
C SER A 62 1.05 -0.31 -6.82
N ILE A 63 0.25 0.60 -6.27
CA ILE A 63 -1.11 0.32 -5.83
C ILE A 63 -2.05 0.43 -7.03
N ILE A 64 -2.99 -0.51 -7.16
CA ILE A 64 -3.98 -0.48 -8.24
C ILE A 64 -5.03 0.58 -7.93
N ALA A 65 -5.66 0.47 -6.76
CA ALA A 65 -6.75 1.35 -6.35
C ALA A 65 -6.99 1.29 -4.84
N LYS A 66 -7.52 2.39 -4.29
CA LYS A 66 -8.14 2.41 -2.96
C LYS A 66 -9.54 1.81 -3.08
N THR A 67 -9.83 0.81 -2.25
CA THR A 67 -11.10 0.06 -2.25
C THR A 67 -12.10 0.62 -1.24
N SER A 68 -11.75 1.65 -0.48
CA SER A 68 -12.64 2.30 0.51
C SER A 68 -13.83 3.07 -0.10
N ASP A 69 -14.31 2.67 -1.28
CA ASP A 69 -15.52 3.17 -1.94
C ASP A 69 -16.56 2.04 -2.00
N LEU A 70 -16.90 1.50 -0.83
CA LEU A 70 -18.08 0.63 -0.67
C LEU A 70 -19.06 1.15 0.38
N GLU A 71 -18.90 2.39 0.84
CA GLU A 71 -19.80 3.01 1.82
C GLU A 71 -20.08 4.47 1.38
N GLY A 72 -21.23 4.69 0.74
CA GLY A 72 -21.72 6.01 0.32
C GLY A 72 -22.88 5.96 -0.65
#